data_AF-A0A973Q6Q4-F1
#
_entry.id   AF-A0A973Q6Q4-F1
#
_cell.length_a   1.000
_cell.length_b   1.000
_cell.length_c   1.000
_cell.angle_alpha   90.00
_cell.angle_beta   90.00
_cell.angle_gamma   90.00
#
_symmetry.space_group_name_H-M   'P 1'
#
loop_
_entity.id
_entity.type
_entity.pdbx_description
1 polymer ?
#
loop_
_entity_poly.entity_id
_entity_poly.type
_entity_poly.pdbx_seq_one_letter_code
_entity_poly.pdbx_strand_id
1 'polypeptide(L)'
;MPGTRTPRSRIALAATALMGAAALAAAGVATGSAQAAQNTAAAPAAATTHRVLFDNTKAETAGNADWIISTSQPDPLAQNSSPSSETDWTGAISSWGVALQKAGGYSLKTLPSGRTITYGDSSNAQDLSNFDEFVLPEPNVKLTAAEKTAVMTFVKNGGGLFLISDHNNSDRNNDGCDSPCVISDLLTSNGVDNTDPFGFSVDKLDISTDNPRAVSDASDPVLHGPFGTVTGSILRDGTTFTLNPSDNAAVKGLVYRTGYSGNTGAFFVTSTFGSGRVAIWGDSSPVDDGTGQSGNTLYDGWNDPAGTDAALALNASAWLAGSGTTTTPPTTTPTTTPTTTAPTGGCTSGQLLANPGFESGSTSWSASTGVITNDTAEAAHSGSYKAWLDGYGTATTDTLSQSVAIPSGCSAHLSFYLHIDTAETGTTVYDTLKAQVLNSSGTVLSTLATYSNANAASGYTQRSFDLSAYAGQTVTVKFTGTEGSKLQTSFVIDDTALTVG
;
A
#
# COMPACT_ATOMS: atom_id res chain seq x y z
N MET A 1 3.10 -23.25 21.81
CA MET A 1 3.11 -22.54 23.11
C MET A 1 4.14 -21.44 23.01
N PRO A 2 3.84 -20.17 23.33
CA PRO A 2 4.87 -19.14 23.36
C PRO A 2 5.84 -19.43 24.53
N GLY A 3 7.14 -19.50 24.25
CA GLY A 3 8.17 -19.63 25.28
C GLY A 3 8.19 -18.37 26.14
N THR A 4 8.29 -18.53 27.47
CA THR A 4 8.40 -17.40 28.39
C THR A 4 9.85 -16.90 28.37
N ARG A 5 10.04 -15.58 28.15
CA ARG A 5 11.36 -14.93 28.29
C ARG A 5 11.85 -15.15 29.71
N THR A 6 13.14 -15.41 29.90
CA THR A 6 13.66 -15.74 31.23
C THR A 6 13.98 -14.44 31.98
N PRO A 7 13.17 -14.01 32.97
CA PRO A 7 13.53 -12.84 33.76
C PRO A 7 14.75 -13.16 34.62
N ARG A 8 15.67 -12.20 34.74
CA ARG A 8 16.76 -12.27 35.72
C ARG A 8 16.20 -12.32 37.14
N SER A 9 16.13 -13.51 37.70
CA SER A 9 16.08 -13.69 39.15
C SER A 9 17.49 -13.37 39.69
N ARG A 10 17.66 -12.16 40.21
CA ARG A 10 18.79 -11.88 41.11
C ARG A 10 18.58 -12.75 42.36
N ILE A 11 19.26 -13.89 42.41
CA ILE A 11 19.36 -14.73 43.61
C ILE A 11 20.09 -13.90 44.67
N ALA A 12 19.31 -13.27 45.56
CA ALA A 12 19.80 -12.80 46.83
C ALA A 12 19.44 -13.86 47.88
N LEU A 13 20.48 -14.49 48.41
CA LEU A 13 20.42 -15.41 49.53
C LEU A 13 19.95 -14.65 50.79
N ALA A 14 18.79 -15.00 51.35
CA ALA A 14 18.49 -14.74 52.77
C ALA A 14 17.39 -15.68 53.28
N ALA A 15 17.76 -16.59 54.16
CA ALA A 15 16.85 -17.31 55.04
C ALA A 15 16.24 -16.34 56.07
N THR A 16 14.99 -16.54 56.50
CA THR A 16 14.55 -16.89 57.88
C THR A 16 13.01 -16.96 57.93
N ALA A 17 12.49 -17.73 58.88
CA ALA A 17 11.17 -18.34 58.96
C ALA A 17 10.04 -17.53 59.64
N LEU A 18 8.81 -17.86 59.23
CA LEU A 18 7.52 -18.06 59.91
C LEU A 18 6.98 -17.17 61.08
N MET A 19 5.67 -16.90 60.90
CA MET A 19 4.53 -16.73 61.84
C MET A 19 4.26 -15.37 62.52
N GLY A 20 2.99 -14.93 62.41
CA GLY A 20 2.35 -13.98 63.33
C GLY A 20 1.16 -13.22 62.71
N ALA A 21 -0.02 -13.33 63.31
CA ALA A 21 -1.32 -12.94 62.77
C ALA A 21 -1.82 -11.55 63.22
N ALA A 22 -2.84 -11.07 62.48
CA ALA A 22 -3.96 -10.18 62.88
C ALA A 22 -3.69 -8.71 63.28
N ALA A 23 -4.37 -7.77 62.61
CA ALA A 23 -5.56 -7.06 63.12
C ALA A 23 -5.88 -5.78 62.32
N LEU A 24 -7.18 -5.52 62.16
CA LEU A 24 -7.79 -4.32 61.58
C LEU A 24 -7.43 -3.04 62.34
N ALA A 25 -7.34 -1.92 61.63
CA ALA A 25 -7.84 -0.62 62.11
C ALA A 25 -8.13 0.33 60.94
N ALA A 26 -9.35 0.86 60.93
CA ALA A 26 -9.84 1.89 60.02
C ALA A 26 -9.74 3.27 60.69
N ALA A 27 -9.30 4.27 59.92
CA ALA A 27 -9.57 5.71 60.05
C ALA A 27 -8.98 6.34 58.77
N GLY A 28 -9.69 7.00 57.87
CA GLY A 28 -10.70 8.03 58.06
C GLY A 28 -10.04 9.39 57.82
N VAL A 29 -10.35 10.04 56.70
CA VAL A 29 -10.66 11.49 56.54
C VAL A 29 -10.44 11.95 55.08
N ALA A 30 -11.57 12.37 54.50
CA ALA A 30 -11.83 13.42 53.51
C ALA A 30 -10.74 13.88 52.53
N THR A 31 -11.05 13.77 51.24
CA THR A 31 -10.62 14.74 50.23
C THR A 31 -11.78 15.16 49.32
N GLY A 32 -11.84 16.46 49.08
CA GLY A 32 -12.92 17.17 48.39
C GLY A 32 -13.25 16.65 47.00
N SER A 33 -14.53 16.79 46.67
CA SER A 33 -15.08 16.76 45.33
C SER A 33 -14.46 17.85 44.45
N ALA A 34 -13.78 17.44 43.38
CA ALA A 34 -13.55 18.27 42.20
C ALA A 34 -13.92 17.43 40.97
N GLN A 35 -15.09 17.74 40.42
CA GLN A 35 -15.60 17.21 39.17
C GLN A 35 -14.76 17.82 38.04
N ALA A 36 -13.83 17.06 37.48
CA ALA A 36 -13.06 17.44 36.29
C ALA A 36 -13.61 16.67 35.09
N ALA A 37 -13.99 17.43 34.07
CA ALA A 37 -14.67 17.00 32.86
C ALA A 37 -13.94 15.86 32.15
N GLN A 38 -14.72 14.92 31.60
CA GLN A 38 -14.25 13.95 30.64
C GLN A 38 -13.69 14.68 29.41
N ASN A 39 -12.37 14.73 29.28
CA ASN A 39 -11.74 14.93 27.99
C ASN A 39 -11.75 13.56 27.27
N THR A 40 -12.79 13.30 26.50
CA THR A 40 -12.76 12.26 25.47
C THR A 40 -11.72 12.68 24.44
N ALA A 41 -10.47 12.25 24.63
CA ALA A 41 -9.47 12.31 23.58
C ALA A 41 -10.02 11.55 22.37
N ALA A 42 -10.19 12.26 21.26
CA ALA A 42 -10.65 11.70 20.01
C ALA A 42 -9.76 10.52 19.62
N ALA A 43 -10.38 9.44 19.13
CA ALA A 43 -9.69 8.28 18.61
C ALA A 43 -8.58 8.70 17.62
N PRO A 44 -7.41 8.05 17.64
CA PRO A 44 -6.37 8.32 16.64
C PRO A 44 -6.95 8.04 15.25
N ALA A 45 -6.76 8.98 14.32
CA ALA A 45 -7.27 8.91 12.96
C ALA A 45 -6.73 7.65 12.26
N ALA A 46 -7.64 6.87 11.67
CA ALA A 46 -7.30 5.69 10.87
C ALA A 46 -6.30 6.07 9.76
N ALA A 47 -5.30 5.20 9.50
CA ALA A 47 -4.55 5.27 8.25
C ALA A 47 -5.56 5.34 7.09
N THR A 48 -5.43 6.33 6.22
CA THR A 48 -6.40 6.55 5.14
C THR A 48 -6.41 5.32 4.25
N THR A 49 -7.49 4.55 4.33
CA THR A 49 -7.68 3.35 3.52
C THR A 49 -8.04 3.80 2.11
N HIS A 50 -7.28 3.37 1.10
CA HIS A 50 -7.60 3.55 -0.30
C HIS A 50 -8.79 2.65 -0.67
N ARG A 51 -9.88 3.26 -1.14
CA ARG A 51 -11.12 2.57 -1.47
C ARG A 51 -11.16 2.37 -2.98
N VAL A 52 -11.10 1.12 -3.43
CA VAL A 52 -11.07 0.78 -4.85
C VAL A 52 -12.35 0.05 -5.22
N LEU A 53 -13.02 0.52 -6.28
CA LEU A 53 -14.19 -0.11 -6.86
C LEU A 53 -13.84 -0.71 -8.22
N PHE A 54 -14.00 -2.02 -8.38
CA PHE A 54 -13.92 -2.69 -9.67
C PHE A 54 -15.31 -2.77 -10.30
N ASP A 55 -15.43 -2.55 -11.61
CA ASP A 55 -16.70 -2.70 -12.31
C ASP A 55 -17.00 -4.17 -12.66
N ASN A 56 -18.29 -4.53 -12.65
CA ASN A 56 -18.82 -5.74 -13.27
C ASN A 56 -20.20 -5.44 -13.91
N THR A 57 -20.42 -4.20 -14.34
CA THR A 57 -21.70 -3.74 -14.87
C THR A 57 -21.72 -3.65 -16.39
N LYS A 58 -20.57 -3.73 -17.05
CA LYS A 58 -20.41 -3.61 -18.50
C LYS A 58 -19.96 -4.93 -19.13
N ALA A 59 -20.43 -6.04 -18.58
CA ALA A 59 -20.26 -7.40 -19.10
C ALA A 59 -18.80 -7.90 -19.06
N GLU A 60 -18.10 -7.58 -17.98
CA GLU A 60 -16.75 -8.01 -17.63
C GLU A 60 -16.61 -9.54 -17.51
N THR A 61 -17.73 -10.26 -17.37
CA THR A 61 -17.80 -11.73 -17.34
C THR A 61 -18.38 -12.33 -18.63
N ALA A 62 -18.36 -11.61 -19.75
CA ALA A 62 -18.88 -12.11 -21.02
C ALA A 62 -17.86 -12.99 -21.76
N GLY A 63 -18.36 -14.02 -22.46
CA GLY A 63 -17.51 -14.95 -23.20
C GLY A 63 -16.64 -15.81 -22.28
N ASN A 64 -15.33 -15.81 -22.52
CA ASN A 64 -14.34 -16.55 -21.72
C ASN A 64 -13.64 -15.68 -20.67
N ALA A 65 -14.14 -14.47 -20.42
CA ALA A 65 -13.57 -13.52 -19.47
C ALA A 65 -14.25 -13.61 -18.10
N ASP A 66 -13.50 -13.32 -17.03
CA ASP A 66 -14.02 -13.00 -15.69
C ASP A 66 -13.21 -11.83 -15.12
N TRP A 67 -13.34 -10.63 -15.68
CA TRP A 67 -12.57 -9.47 -15.23
C TRP A 67 -13.07 -8.88 -13.90
N ILE A 68 -13.21 -9.74 -12.89
CA ILE A 68 -13.68 -9.45 -11.54
C ILE A 68 -12.65 -9.97 -10.54
N ILE A 69 -12.47 -9.31 -9.39
CA ILE A 69 -11.50 -9.75 -8.36
C ILE A 69 -12.01 -10.89 -7.47
N SER A 70 -13.32 -11.19 -7.53
CA SER A 70 -13.98 -12.23 -6.76
C SER A 70 -15.39 -12.50 -7.30
N THR A 71 -15.79 -13.77 -7.23
CA THR A 71 -17.19 -14.21 -7.42
C THR A 71 -18.11 -13.76 -6.29
N SER A 72 -17.56 -13.34 -5.14
CA SER A 72 -18.35 -12.73 -4.07
C SER A 72 -18.39 -11.22 -4.25
N GLN A 73 -19.58 -10.73 -4.60
CA GLN A 73 -19.80 -9.31 -4.89
C GLN A 73 -20.97 -8.79 -4.03
N PRO A 74 -20.92 -7.54 -3.54
CA PRO A 74 -19.88 -6.55 -3.79
C PRO A 74 -18.61 -6.73 -2.95
N ASP A 75 -18.61 -7.64 -1.96
CA ASP A 75 -17.52 -7.79 -0.99
C ASP A 75 -16.70 -9.07 -1.21
N PRO A 76 -15.45 -8.98 -1.74
CA PRO A 76 -14.64 -10.16 -2.00
C PRO A 76 -14.25 -10.92 -0.71
N LEU A 77 -14.26 -10.24 0.44
CA LEU A 77 -13.94 -10.85 1.74
C LEU A 77 -14.97 -11.90 2.19
N ALA A 78 -16.15 -11.95 1.56
CA ALA A 78 -17.12 -13.02 1.82
C ALA A 78 -16.74 -14.35 1.12
N GLN A 79 -15.90 -14.34 0.07
CA GLN A 79 -15.31 -15.56 -0.50
C GLN A 79 -14.21 -16.10 0.41
N ASN A 80 -13.29 -15.21 0.82
CA ASN A 80 -12.25 -15.49 1.81
C ASN A 80 -11.92 -14.20 2.55
N SER A 81 -12.09 -14.20 3.88
CA SER A 81 -11.93 -13.00 4.73
C SER A 81 -10.47 -12.66 5.06
N SER A 82 -9.52 -13.51 4.66
CA SER A 82 -8.09 -13.31 4.89
C SER A 82 -7.29 -13.96 3.74
N PRO A 83 -7.42 -13.43 2.50
CA PRO A 83 -6.74 -14.00 1.35
C PRO A 83 -5.23 -13.81 1.48
N SER A 84 -4.48 -14.84 1.10
CA SER A 84 -3.03 -14.95 1.18
C SER A 84 -2.42 -15.54 -0.09
N SER A 85 -3.18 -16.39 -0.78
CA SER A 85 -2.91 -16.97 -2.10
C SER A 85 -3.72 -16.25 -3.17
N GLU A 86 -3.15 -16.15 -4.37
CA GLU A 86 -3.82 -15.63 -5.57
C GLU A 86 -5.13 -16.37 -5.88
N THR A 87 -5.17 -17.66 -5.58
CA THR A 87 -6.34 -18.53 -5.74
C THR A 87 -7.37 -18.46 -4.60
N ASP A 88 -7.17 -17.60 -3.60
CA ASP A 88 -8.13 -17.49 -2.47
C ASP A 88 -9.42 -16.79 -2.88
N TRP A 89 -9.36 -16.00 -3.95
CA TRP A 89 -10.52 -15.47 -4.67
C TRP A 89 -10.58 -16.03 -6.09
N THR A 90 -11.72 -15.84 -6.76
CA THR A 90 -11.96 -16.37 -8.11
C THR A 90 -12.54 -15.30 -9.01
N GLY A 91 -12.01 -15.19 -10.21
CA GLY A 91 -12.35 -14.18 -11.22
C GLY A 91 -11.03 -13.61 -11.69
N ALA A 92 -10.69 -13.83 -12.95
CA ALA A 92 -9.36 -13.77 -13.57
C ALA A 92 -8.42 -12.57 -13.27
N ILE A 93 -8.77 -11.62 -12.40
CA ILE A 93 -7.89 -10.58 -11.86
C ILE A 93 -7.80 -10.63 -10.32
N SER A 94 -8.06 -11.79 -9.70
CA SER A 94 -8.12 -11.95 -8.24
C SER A 94 -6.81 -11.61 -7.55
N SER A 95 -5.68 -11.91 -8.18
CA SER A 95 -4.32 -11.64 -7.72
C SER A 95 -4.07 -10.16 -7.51
N TRP A 96 -4.66 -9.30 -8.34
CA TRP A 96 -4.66 -7.87 -8.13
C TRP A 96 -5.36 -7.51 -6.82
N GLY A 97 -6.59 -8.01 -6.63
CA GLY A 97 -7.34 -7.77 -5.40
C GLY A 97 -6.64 -8.34 -4.16
N VAL A 98 -6.15 -9.58 -4.23
CA VAL A 98 -5.43 -10.24 -3.14
C VAL A 98 -4.14 -9.50 -2.81
N ALA A 99 -3.38 -9.03 -3.80
CA ALA A 99 -2.16 -8.26 -3.57
C ALA A 99 -2.44 -6.92 -2.87
N LEU A 100 -3.47 -6.18 -3.28
CA LEU A 100 -3.90 -4.96 -2.59
C LEU A 100 -4.39 -5.25 -1.16
N GLN A 101 -5.16 -6.33 -0.97
CA GLN A 101 -5.63 -6.74 0.35
C GLN A 101 -4.47 -7.11 1.28
N LYS A 102 -3.44 -7.81 0.77
CA LYS A 102 -2.23 -8.20 1.50
C LYS A 102 -1.31 -7.03 1.82
N ALA A 103 -1.22 -6.05 0.91
CA ALA A 103 -0.44 -4.84 1.13
C ALA A 103 -0.92 -4.05 2.36
N GLY A 104 -2.22 -4.18 2.66
CA GLY A 104 -2.87 -3.41 3.70
C GLY A 104 -3.11 -1.96 3.26
N GLY A 105 -4.09 -1.29 3.87
CA GLY A 105 -4.45 0.07 3.50
C GLY A 105 -5.35 0.19 2.27
N TYR A 106 -5.90 -0.92 1.77
CA TYR A 106 -6.91 -0.94 0.72
C TYR A 106 -8.23 -1.55 1.21
N SER A 107 -9.34 -1.02 0.72
CA SER A 107 -10.68 -1.59 0.83
C SER A 107 -11.22 -1.79 -0.57
N LEU A 108 -11.55 -3.02 -0.91
CA LEU A 108 -11.95 -3.41 -2.25
C LEU A 108 -13.44 -3.73 -2.30
N LYS A 109 -14.11 -3.26 -3.34
CA LYS A 109 -15.46 -3.69 -3.70
C LYS A 109 -15.56 -3.93 -5.20
N THR A 110 -16.54 -4.71 -5.59
CA THR A 110 -16.98 -4.82 -6.99
C THR A 110 -18.37 -4.22 -7.12
N LEU A 111 -18.63 -3.44 -8.17
CA LEU A 111 -19.97 -2.99 -8.55
C LEU A 111 -20.65 -4.12 -9.35
N PRO A 112 -21.62 -4.85 -8.77
CA PRO A 112 -22.14 -6.06 -9.40
C PRO A 112 -22.97 -5.80 -10.66
N SER A 113 -23.04 -6.79 -11.55
CA SER A 113 -23.91 -6.75 -12.73
C SER A 113 -25.36 -6.40 -12.38
N GLY A 114 -26.00 -5.63 -13.27
CA GLY A 114 -27.36 -5.11 -13.06
C GLY A 114 -27.44 -3.90 -12.11
N ARG A 115 -26.31 -3.41 -11.58
CA ARG A 115 -26.22 -2.12 -10.88
C ARG A 115 -25.81 -1.00 -11.85
N THR A 116 -25.76 0.22 -11.35
CA THR A 116 -25.51 1.43 -12.14
C THR A 116 -24.33 2.19 -11.57
N ILE A 117 -23.47 2.71 -12.44
CA ILE A 117 -22.36 3.59 -12.05
C ILE A 117 -22.94 4.98 -11.74
N THR A 118 -22.77 5.43 -10.50
CA THR A 118 -23.29 6.73 -10.03
C THR A 118 -22.21 7.54 -9.34
N TYR A 119 -22.38 8.87 -9.29
CA TYR A 119 -21.54 9.76 -8.50
C TYR A 119 -22.41 10.83 -7.83
N GLY A 120 -22.37 10.89 -6.50
CA GLY A 120 -23.18 11.78 -5.67
C GLY A 120 -24.57 11.23 -5.30
N ASP A 121 -24.86 9.97 -5.59
CA ASP A 121 -26.09 9.29 -5.15
C ASP A 121 -25.87 8.60 -3.81
N SER A 122 -26.31 9.25 -2.72
CA SER A 122 -26.19 8.71 -1.37
C SER A 122 -26.99 7.42 -1.12
N SER A 123 -27.91 7.05 -2.02
CA SER A 123 -28.68 5.80 -1.89
C SER A 123 -27.95 4.59 -2.46
N ASN A 124 -26.92 4.81 -3.27
CA ASN A 124 -26.09 3.75 -3.82
C ASN A 124 -24.85 3.52 -2.94
N ALA A 125 -24.80 2.39 -2.25
CA ALA A 125 -23.66 2.03 -1.39
C ALA A 125 -22.35 1.84 -2.17
N GLN A 126 -22.43 1.62 -3.49
CA GLN A 126 -21.28 1.56 -4.39
C GLN A 126 -21.12 2.85 -5.24
N ASP A 127 -21.74 3.97 -4.82
CA ASP A 127 -21.54 5.26 -5.49
C ASP A 127 -20.06 5.67 -5.48
N LEU A 128 -19.58 6.19 -6.61
CA LEU A 128 -18.18 6.57 -6.80
C LEU A 128 -17.66 7.60 -5.78
N SER A 129 -18.53 8.41 -5.17
CA SER A 129 -18.12 9.32 -4.08
C SER A 129 -17.61 8.60 -2.83
N ASN A 130 -17.89 7.31 -2.69
CA ASN A 130 -17.41 6.46 -1.60
C ASN A 130 -16.06 5.79 -1.91
N PHE A 131 -15.46 6.05 -3.07
CA PHE A 131 -14.22 5.43 -3.52
C PHE A 131 -13.18 6.47 -3.93
N ASP A 132 -11.92 6.04 -3.95
CA ASP A 132 -10.78 6.84 -4.37
C ASP A 132 -10.33 6.44 -5.79
N GLU A 133 -10.61 5.20 -6.19
CA GLU A 133 -10.31 4.64 -7.51
C GLU A 133 -11.50 3.83 -8.06
N PHE A 134 -11.73 3.95 -9.36
CA PHE A 134 -12.65 3.13 -10.14
C PHE A 134 -11.89 2.41 -11.26
N VAL A 135 -11.97 1.08 -11.28
CA VAL A 135 -11.37 0.21 -12.29
C VAL A 135 -12.46 -0.30 -13.22
N LEU A 136 -12.33 -0.04 -14.52
CA LEU A 136 -13.23 -0.49 -15.56
C LEU A 136 -12.47 -1.43 -16.52
N PRO A 137 -12.43 -2.74 -16.21
CA PRO A 137 -11.59 -3.68 -16.94
C PRO A 137 -12.34 -4.28 -18.15
N GLU A 138 -11.86 -4.01 -19.37
CA GLU A 138 -12.40 -4.56 -20.63
C GLU A 138 -13.94 -4.49 -20.74
N PRO A 139 -14.54 -3.30 -20.67
CA PRO A 139 -15.99 -3.16 -20.75
C PRO A 139 -16.51 -3.56 -22.14
N ASN A 140 -17.54 -4.39 -22.18
CA ASN A 140 -18.18 -4.90 -23.39
C ASN A 140 -19.59 -4.30 -23.62
N VAL A 141 -20.05 -3.39 -22.77
CA VAL A 141 -21.32 -2.68 -22.94
C VAL A 141 -21.07 -1.18 -22.79
N LYS A 142 -21.68 -0.38 -23.66
CA LYS A 142 -21.59 1.09 -23.53
C LYS A 142 -22.17 1.60 -22.22
N LEU A 143 -21.45 2.52 -21.60
CA LEU A 143 -21.97 3.31 -20.49
C LEU A 143 -23.13 4.19 -20.98
N THR A 144 -24.19 4.26 -20.20
CA THR A 144 -25.28 5.23 -20.42
C THR A 144 -24.75 6.66 -20.28
N ALA A 145 -25.49 7.65 -20.79
CA ALA A 145 -25.11 9.06 -20.66
C ALA A 145 -24.92 9.49 -19.19
N ALA A 146 -25.76 8.97 -18.28
CA ALA A 146 -25.65 9.25 -16.85
C ALA A 146 -24.40 8.63 -16.23
N GLU A 147 -24.07 7.39 -16.58
CA GLU A 147 -22.87 6.70 -16.10
C GLU A 147 -21.59 7.37 -16.60
N LYS A 148 -21.54 7.76 -17.89
CA LYS A 148 -20.41 8.54 -18.42
C LYS A 148 -20.23 9.86 -17.68
N THR A 149 -21.33 10.56 -17.42
CA THR A 149 -21.30 11.80 -16.62
C THR A 149 -20.77 11.54 -15.20
N ALA A 150 -21.20 10.44 -14.57
CA ALA A 150 -20.75 10.06 -13.23
C ALA A 150 -19.24 9.79 -13.18
N VAL A 151 -18.72 8.95 -14.10
CA VAL A 151 -17.29 8.62 -14.19
C VAL A 151 -16.46 9.89 -14.41
N MET A 152 -16.85 10.72 -15.38
CA MET A 152 -16.07 11.94 -15.67
C MET A 152 -16.11 12.96 -14.55
N THR A 153 -17.26 13.08 -13.85
CA THR A 153 -17.38 13.99 -12.70
C THR A 153 -16.56 13.47 -11.52
N PHE A 154 -16.54 12.16 -11.29
CA PHE A 154 -15.68 11.52 -10.30
C PHE A 154 -14.20 11.84 -10.53
N VAL A 155 -13.68 11.62 -11.74
CA VAL A 155 -12.28 11.95 -12.08
C VAL A 155 -12.02 13.43 -11.93
N LYS A 156 -12.88 14.29 -12.49
CA LYS A 156 -12.73 15.76 -12.40
C LYS A 156 -12.58 16.24 -10.96
N ASN A 157 -13.25 15.57 -10.01
CA ASN A 157 -13.27 15.92 -8.60
C ASN A 157 -12.24 15.18 -7.74
N GLY A 158 -11.24 14.54 -8.34
CA GLY A 158 -10.13 13.92 -7.60
C GLY A 158 -10.14 12.40 -7.57
N GLY A 159 -11.09 11.74 -8.23
CA GLY A 159 -11.10 10.28 -8.37
C GLY A 159 -10.00 9.78 -9.32
N GLY A 160 -9.51 8.57 -9.06
CA GLY A 160 -8.66 7.81 -9.96
C GLY A 160 -9.47 6.90 -10.90
N LEU A 161 -9.22 6.93 -12.20
CA LEU A 161 -9.84 6.02 -13.16
C LEU A 161 -8.79 5.10 -13.79
N PHE A 162 -8.98 3.79 -13.68
CA PHE A 162 -8.18 2.78 -14.36
C PHE A 162 -9.03 2.12 -15.45
N LEU A 163 -8.61 2.28 -16.71
CA LEU A 163 -9.23 1.66 -17.87
C LEU A 163 -8.36 0.51 -18.39
N ILE A 164 -8.99 -0.56 -18.85
CA ILE A 164 -8.31 -1.62 -19.62
C ILE A 164 -9.06 -1.80 -20.93
N SER A 165 -8.35 -1.60 -22.04
CA SER A 165 -8.88 -1.76 -23.39
C SER A 165 -8.17 -2.93 -24.05
N ASP A 166 -8.93 -3.95 -24.43
CA ASP A 166 -8.45 -5.10 -25.17
C ASP A 166 -8.29 -4.77 -26.67
N HIS A 167 -8.12 -5.77 -27.53
CA HIS A 167 -8.01 -5.62 -28.97
C HIS A 167 -9.33 -5.25 -29.68
N ASN A 168 -9.22 -4.74 -30.92
CA ASN A 168 -10.36 -4.61 -31.82
C ASN A 168 -10.92 -6.00 -32.16
N ASN A 169 -12.24 -6.13 -32.18
CA ASN A 169 -13.00 -7.39 -32.25
C ASN A 169 -13.03 -8.21 -30.95
N SER A 170 -12.73 -7.60 -29.80
CA SER A 170 -12.93 -8.22 -28.47
C SER A 170 -14.39 -8.16 -27.99
N ASP A 171 -15.37 -8.02 -28.90
CA ASP A 171 -16.80 -8.00 -28.56
C ASP A 171 -17.27 -9.39 -28.10
N ARG A 172 -17.33 -9.60 -26.78
CA ARG A 172 -17.65 -10.88 -26.15
C ARG A 172 -19.15 -11.11 -26.01
N ASN A 173 -19.97 -10.07 -26.15
CA ASN A 173 -21.44 -10.15 -25.99
C ASN A 173 -22.22 -9.98 -27.30
N ASN A 174 -21.52 -9.71 -28.40
CA ASN A 174 -22.02 -9.52 -29.76
C ASN A 174 -23.02 -8.35 -29.87
N ASP A 175 -22.83 -7.28 -29.09
CA ASP A 175 -23.66 -6.07 -29.17
C ASP A 175 -23.16 -5.06 -30.23
N GLY A 176 -22.00 -5.34 -30.83
CA GLY A 176 -21.35 -4.52 -31.85
C GLY A 176 -20.38 -3.48 -31.31
N CYS A 177 -20.04 -3.50 -30.02
CA CYS A 177 -19.10 -2.57 -29.40
C CYS A 177 -18.16 -3.30 -28.42
N ASP A 178 -16.91 -3.45 -28.84
CA ASP A 178 -15.81 -3.98 -28.02
C ASP A 178 -15.26 -2.93 -27.01
N SER A 179 -14.31 -3.33 -26.17
CA SER A 179 -13.73 -2.43 -25.17
C SER A 179 -13.04 -1.18 -25.75
N PRO A 180 -12.32 -1.22 -26.89
CA PRO A 180 -11.90 0.00 -27.58
C PRO A 180 -13.06 0.92 -27.95
N CYS A 181 -14.18 0.36 -28.45
CA CYS A 181 -15.38 1.11 -28.79
C CYS A 181 -16.03 1.75 -27.56
N VAL A 182 -16.20 1.01 -26.46
CA VAL A 182 -16.83 1.51 -25.23
C VAL A 182 -15.99 2.62 -24.61
N ILE A 183 -14.68 2.42 -24.50
CA ILE A 183 -13.77 3.41 -23.92
C ILE A 183 -13.70 4.65 -24.82
N SER A 184 -13.60 4.49 -26.15
CA SER A 184 -13.63 5.64 -27.08
C SER A 184 -14.91 6.48 -26.95
N ASP A 185 -16.06 5.83 -26.71
CA ASP A 185 -17.35 6.50 -26.48
C ASP A 185 -17.33 7.31 -25.16
N LEU A 186 -16.70 6.81 -24.10
CA LEU A 186 -16.45 7.57 -22.86
C LEU A 186 -15.51 8.75 -23.10
N LEU A 187 -14.41 8.57 -23.83
CA LEU A 187 -13.43 9.65 -24.05
C LEU A 187 -13.96 10.80 -24.91
N THR A 188 -14.86 10.50 -25.86
CA THR A 188 -15.31 11.48 -26.87
C THR A 188 -16.74 11.97 -26.69
N SER A 189 -17.57 11.29 -25.89
CA SER A 189 -19.01 11.55 -25.77
C SER A 189 -19.52 11.35 -24.34
N ASN A 190 -18.90 11.98 -23.35
CA ASN A 190 -19.26 11.79 -21.94
C ASN A 190 -20.20 12.85 -21.34
N GLY A 191 -20.35 14.00 -21.98
CA GLY A 191 -21.26 15.07 -21.52
C GLY A 191 -20.69 16.00 -20.43
N VAL A 192 -19.45 15.77 -19.98
CA VAL A 192 -18.72 16.67 -19.06
C VAL A 192 -17.66 17.47 -19.81
N ASP A 193 -16.86 16.79 -20.63
CA ASP A 193 -15.87 17.37 -21.53
C ASP A 193 -15.68 16.43 -22.72
N ASN A 194 -16.14 16.85 -23.90
CA ASN A 194 -16.09 16.06 -25.13
C ASN A 194 -14.91 16.47 -26.03
N THR A 195 -13.90 17.16 -25.48
CA THR A 195 -12.76 17.72 -26.24
C THR A 195 -11.45 16.95 -26.00
N ASP A 196 -11.54 15.63 -25.79
CA ASP A 196 -10.41 14.77 -25.36
C ASP A 196 -9.79 15.23 -24.02
N PRO A 197 -10.56 15.14 -22.92
CA PRO A 197 -10.12 15.66 -21.61
C PRO A 197 -8.89 14.96 -21.04
N PHE A 198 -8.55 13.77 -21.55
CA PHE A 198 -7.38 13.02 -21.08
C PHE A 198 -6.19 13.12 -22.04
N GLY A 199 -6.36 13.68 -23.24
CA GLY A 199 -5.30 13.86 -24.23
C GLY A 199 -4.85 12.56 -24.86
N PHE A 200 -5.72 11.56 -25.00
CA PHE A 200 -5.40 10.34 -25.73
C PHE A 200 -6.64 9.69 -26.36
N SER A 201 -6.41 8.96 -27.44
CA SER A 201 -7.41 8.10 -28.08
C SER A 201 -7.00 6.64 -28.06
N VAL A 202 -7.97 5.75 -28.03
CA VAL A 202 -7.75 4.30 -28.20
C VAL A 202 -7.58 3.99 -29.69
N ASP A 203 -6.48 3.33 -30.05
CA ASP A 203 -6.28 2.86 -31.41
C ASP A 203 -7.19 1.65 -31.67
N LYS A 204 -7.71 1.51 -32.89
CA LYS A 204 -8.45 0.30 -33.29
C LYS A 204 -7.50 -0.70 -33.93
N LEU A 205 -6.78 -1.43 -33.08
CA LEU A 205 -5.79 -2.41 -33.49
C LEU A 205 -6.07 -3.77 -32.86
N ASP A 206 -5.56 -4.81 -33.53
CA ASP A 206 -5.56 -6.19 -33.07
C ASP A 206 -4.12 -6.71 -33.18
N ILE A 207 -3.35 -6.47 -32.12
CA ILE A 207 -1.92 -6.76 -32.08
C ILE A 207 -1.74 -8.10 -31.40
N SER A 208 -1.35 -9.11 -32.17
CA SER A 208 -1.30 -10.47 -31.65
C SER A 208 -0.30 -10.70 -30.53
N THR A 209 0.92 -10.14 -30.65
CA THR A 209 1.92 -10.27 -29.60
C THR A 209 2.97 -9.16 -29.65
N ASP A 210 3.37 -8.70 -28.47
CA ASP A 210 4.54 -7.86 -28.25
C ASP A 210 4.99 -8.03 -26.78
N ASN A 211 6.16 -7.51 -26.44
CA ASN A 211 6.55 -7.31 -25.05
C ASN A 211 6.92 -5.83 -24.86
N PRO A 212 5.92 -4.95 -24.67
CA PRO A 212 6.12 -3.53 -24.47
C PRO A 212 7.12 -3.21 -23.35
N ARG A 213 7.84 -2.09 -23.47
CA ARG A 213 8.90 -1.68 -22.53
C ARG A 213 8.62 -0.33 -21.93
N ALA A 214 8.94 -0.20 -20.65
CA ALA A 214 8.83 1.05 -19.93
C ALA A 214 9.80 2.09 -20.50
N VAL A 215 9.38 3.35 -20.50
CA VAL A 215 10.28 4.47 -20.77
C VAL A 215 11.29 4.63 -19.64
N SER A 216 12.40 5.32 -19.90
CA SER A 216 13.36 5.67 -18.87
C SER A 216 12.93 6.96 -18.16
N ASP A 217 12.07 6.82 -17.14
CA ASP A 217 11.72 7.88 -16.21
C ASP A 217 11.81 7.38 -14.77
N ALA A 218 12.98 7.55 -14.16
CA ALA A 218 13.27 7.09 -12.81
C ALA A 218 12.41 7.75 -11.72
N SER A 219 11.68 8.82 -12.06
CA SER A 219 10.84 9.57 -11.13
C SER A 219 9.35 9.25 -11.25
N ASP A 220 8.95 8.49 -12.28
CA ASP A 220 7.55 8.20 -12.52
C ASP A 220 7.00 7.24 -11.43
N PRO A 221 5.93 7.64 -10.70
CA PRO A 221 5.41 6.86 -9.58
C PRO A 221 4.69 5.58 -10.00
N VAL A 222 4.28 5.44 -11.27
CA VAL A 222 3.72 4.20 -11.80
C VAL A 222 4.86 3.25 -12.17
N LEU A 223 5.95 3.76 -12.75
CA LEU A 223 7.11 2.93 -13.09
C LEU A 223 7.97 2.52 -11.88
N HIS A 224 7.97 3.31 -10.81
CA HIS A 224 8.82 3.12 -9.63
C HIS A 224 8.04 3.20 -8.30
N GLY A 225 6.78 2.74 -8.32
CA GLY A 225 5.90 2.77 -7.16
C GLY A 225 6.22 1.72 -6.08
N PRO A 226 5.40 1.67 -5.03
CA PRO A 226 5.66 0.86 -3.84
C PRO A 226 5.65 -0.66 -4.10
N PHE A 227 5.09 -1.11 -5.22
CA PHE A 227 4.96 -2.53 -5.58
C PHE A 227 6.07 -3.04 -6.49
N GLY A 228 7.08 -2.21 -6.79
CA GLY A 228 8.28 -2.62 -7.51
C GLY A 228 8.55 -1.75 -8.73
N THR A 229 9.63 -2.08 -9.43
CA THR A 229 10.00 -1.39 -10.68
C THR A 229 9.32 -2.05 -11.86
N VAL A 230 8.64 -1.24 -12.67
CA VAL A 230 8.08 -1.64 -13.95
C VAL A 230 9.16 -1.53 -15.02
N THR A 231 9.48 -2.64 -15.67
CA THR A 231 10.43 -2.68 -16.80
C THR A 231 9.71 -2.82 -18.14
N GLY A 232 8.45 -3.23 -18.10
CA GLY A 232 7.64 -3.45 -19.28
C GLY A 232 6.41 -4.26 -18.92
N SER A 233 5.74 -4.71 -19.97
CA SER A 233 4.53 -5.50 -19.88
C SER A 233 4.53 -6.53 -21.01
N ILE A 234 3.58 -7.44 -20.98
CA ILE A 234 3.27 -8.31 -22.13
C ILE A 234 2.10 -7.74 -22.93
N LEU A 235 1.98 -8.18 -24.18
CA LEU A 235 0.82 -7.94 -25.02
C LEU A 235 0.49 -9.25 -25.74
N ARG A 236 -0.75 -9.74 -25.60
CA ARG A 236 -1.31 -10.97 -26.17
C ARG A 236 -2.73 -10.65 -26.68
N ASP A 237 -2.83 -10.27 -27.95
CA ASP A 237 -4.05 -9.76 -28.57
C ASP A 237 -4.55 -8.47 -27.91
N GLY A 238 -3.84 -7.36 -28.11
CA GLY A 238 -4.18 -6.05 -27.50
C GLY A 238 -4.24 -4.88 -28.49
N THR A 239 -4.37 -3.67 -27.95
CA THR A 239 -4.32 -2.41 -28.68
C THR A 239 -3.29 -1.42 -28.10
N THR A 240 -3.22 -0.21 -28.65
CA THR A 240 -2.41 0.91 -28.16
C THR A 240 -3.21 2.20 -28.07
N PHE A 241 -2.53 3.26 -27.64
CA PHE A 241 -3.06 4.59 -27.51
C PHE A 241 -2.23 5.58 -28.32
N THR A 242 -2.92 6.53 -28.93
CA THR A 242 -2.33 7.72 -29.54
C THR A 242 -2.51 8.89 -28.59
N LEU A 243 -1.40 9.55 -28.26
CA LEU A 243 -1.35 10.68 -27.32
C LEU A 243 -1.55 12.00 -28.08
N ASN A 244 -2.35 12.89 -27.51
CA ASN A 244 -2.51 14.28 -27.94
C ASN A 244 -2.20 15.27 -26.80
N PRO A 245 -0.90 15.58 -26.56
CA PRO A 245 -0.51 16.54 -25.53
C PRO A 245 -1.01 17.97 -25.76
N SER A 246 -1.53 18.28 -26.96
CA SER A 246 -2.13 19.59 -27.23
C SER A 246 -3.53 19.75 -26.65
N ASP A 247 -4.25 18.64 -26.47
CA ASP A 247 -5.56 18.62 -25.81
C ASP A 247 -5.35 18.52 -24.28
N ASN A 248 -4.38 17.72 -23.83
CA ASN A 248 -3.98 17.66 -22.42
C ASN A 248 -2.47 17.42 -22.24
N ALA A 249 -1.74 18.45 -21.80
CA ALA A 249 -0.29 18.38 -21.60
C ALA A 249 0.16 17.45 -20.45
N ALA A 250 -0.76 16.96 -19.62
CA ALA A 250 -0.46 16.00 -18.56
C ALA A 250 -0.37 14.55 -19.07
N VAL A 251 -0.80 14.29 -20.32
CA VAL A 251 -0.80 12.95 -20.87
C VAL A 251 0.62 12.43 -21.11
N LYS A 252 0.87 11.18 -20.73
CA LYS A 252 2.17 10.51 -20.88
C LYS A 252 1.99 9.04 -21.26
N GLY A 253 2.75 8.57 -22.25
CA GLY A 253 2.96 7.14 -22.42
C GLY A 253 4.08 6.68 -21.49
N LEU A 254 3.85 5.61 -20.75
CA LEU A 254 4.81 5.06 -19.79
C LEU A 254 5.40 3.73 -20.26
N VAL A 255 4.62 2.93 -20.99
CA VAL A 255 5.07 1.67 -21.58
C VAL A 255 4.73 1.72 -23.06
N TYR A 256 5.68 1.40 -23.94
CA TYR A 256 5.51 1.45 -25.40
C TYR A 256 5.78 0.11 -26.03
N ARG A 257 5.12 -0.14 -27.15
CA ARG A 257 5.45 -1.25 -28.03
C ARG A 257 6.90 -1.26 -28.48
N THR A 258 7.39 -2.44 -28.85
CA THR A 258 8.76 -2.58 -29.35
C THR A 258 8.97 -1.70 -30.59
N GLY A 259 9.92 -0.77 -30.50
CA GLY A 259 10.25 0.16 -31.57
C GLY A 259 9.41 1.44 -31.62
N TYR A 260 8.52 1.67 -30.64
CA TYR A 260 7.70 2.87 -30.54
C TYR A 260 8.13 3.78 -29.38
N SER A 261 7.85 5.07 -29.52
CA SER A 261 8.03 6.12 -28.51
C SER A 261 7.28 7.38 -28.94
N GLY A 262 7.19 8.39 -28.07
CA GLY A 262 6.53 9.66 -28.41
C GLY A 262 5.01 9.51 -28.38
N ASN A 263 4.30 9.97 -29.41
CA ASN A 263 2.84 10.11 -29.35
C ASN A 263 2.04 8.91 -29.88
N THR A 264 2.67 7.85 -30.37
CA THR A 264 1.98 6.68 -30.94
C THR A 264 2.56 5.37 -30.41
N GLY A 265 1.74 4.32 -30.42
CA GLY A 265 2.15 2.99 -29.98
C GLY A 265 2.39 2.89 -28.47
N ALA A 266 1.81 3.80 -27.69
CA ALA A 266 1.81 3.72 -26.24
C ALA A 266 0.88 2.58 -25.81
N PHE A 267 1.37 1.71 -24.95
CA PHE A 267 0.65 0.54 -24.46
C PHE A 267 0.10 0.75 -23.04
N PHE A 268 0.75 1.60 -22.26
CA PHE A 268 0.24 2.08 -20.98
C PHE A 268 0.36 3.60 -20.94
N VAL A 269 -0.74 4.30 -20.67
CA VAL A 269 -0.82 5.76 -20.68
C VAL A 269 -1.36 6.25 -19.34
N THR A 270 -0.83 7.38 -18.86
CA THR A 270 -1.38 8.13 -17.73
C THR A 270 -1.75 9.54 -18.14
N SER A 271 -2.69 10.15 -17.42
CA SER A 271 -3.10 11.54 -17.58
C SER A 271 -3.74 12.09 -16.30
N THR A 272 -4.10 13.37 -16.31
CA THR A 272 -4.85 14.01 -15.22
C THR A 272 -6.01 14.80 -15.80
N PHE A 273 -7.14 14.84 -15.10
CA PHE A 273 -8.29 15.66 -15.47
C PHE A 273 -8.98 16.25 -14.24
N GLY A 274 -9.15 17.57 -14.24
CA GLY A 274 -9.51 18.29 -13.02
C GLY A 274 -8.48 18.03 -11.93
N SER A 275 -8.93 17.50 -10.79
CA SER A 275 -8.04 17.11 -9.68
C SER A 275 -7.69 15.62 -9.66
N GLY A 276 -8.27 14.82 -10.56
CA GLY A 276 -8.09 13.37 -10.59
C GLY A 276 -7.06 12.89 -11.59
N ARG A 277 -6.90 11.58 -11.63
CA ARG A 277 -5.87 10.87 -12.39
C ARG A 277 -6.50 9.76 -13.21
N VAL A 278 -5.90 9.46 -14.35
CA VAL A 278 -6.37 8.40 -15.25
C VAL A 278 -5.19 7.56 -15.70
N ALA A 279 -5.37 6.24 -15.72
CA ALA A 279 -4.47 5.30 -16.38
C ALA A 279 -5.27 4.43 -17.35
N ILE A 280 -4.63 4.02 -18.45
CA ILE A 280 -5.21 3.08 -19.40
C ILE A 280 -4.16 2.08 -19.88
N TRP A 281 -4.55 0.81 -19.97
CA TRP A 281 -3.71 -0.32 -20.40
C TRP A 281 -4.33 -1.00 -21.62
N GLY A 282 -3.51 -1.27 -22.65
CA GLY A 282 -3.94 -1.75 -23.95
C GLY A 282 -4.15 -3.26 -24.09
N ASP A 283 -4.35 -4.01 -23.02
CA ASP A 283 -4.61 -5.45 -23.06
C ASP A 283 -5.12 -5.92 -21.68
N SER A 284 -6.00 -6.91 -21.65
CA SER A 284 -6.45 -7.57 -20.42
C SER A 284 -5.61 -8.79 -20.02
N SER A 285 -4.93 -9.44 -20.98
CA SER A 285 -4.03 -10.57 -20.72
C SER A 285 -2.94 -10.29 -19.69
N PRO A 286 -2.33 -9.09 -19.58
CA PRO A 286 -1.34 -8.79 -18.54
C PRO A 286 -1.89 -8.81 -17.12
N VAL A 287 -3.18 -8.52 -16.94
CA VAL A 287 -3.82 -8.53 -15.62
C VAL A 287 -4.51 -9.84 -15.31
N ASP A 288 -4.72 -10.68 -16.33
CA ASP A 288 -5.20 -12.05 -16.15
C ASP A 288 -4.19 -12.87 -15.33
N ASP A 289 -4.69 -13.65 -14.39
CA ASP A 289 -3.91 -14.43 -13.43
C ASP A 289 -4.31 -15.91 -13.38
N GLY A 290 -5.18 -16.35 -14.28
CA GLY A 290 -5.65 -17.73 -14.34
C GLY A 290 -6.60 -18.16 -13.22
N THR A 291 -7.05 -17.25 -12.35
CA THR A 291 -7.94 -17.55 -11.21
C THR A 291 -9.44 -17.52 -11.55
N GLY A 292 -9.80 -17.41 -12.83
CA GLY A 292 -11.21 -17.32 -13.23
C GLY A 292 -12.00 -18.61 -13.03
N GLN A 293 -13.29 -18.51 -13.28
CA GLN A 293 -14.28 -19.56 -13.11
C GLN A 293 -14.04 -20.72 -14.07
N SER A 294 -14.51 -21.91 -13.67
CA SER A 294 -14.43 -23.12 -14.49
C SER A 294 -15.11 -22.91 -15.85
N GLY A 295 -14.40 -23.24 -16.92
CA GLY A 295 -14.87 -23.13 -18.31
C GLY A 295 -14.24 -21.96 -19.07
N ASN A 296 -13.61 -21.03 -18.37
CA ASN A 296 -12.87 -19.94 -19.00
C ASN A 296 -11.51 -20.40 -19.54
N THR A 297 -11.08 -19.72 -20.59
CA THR A 297 -9.74 -19.90 -21.18
C THR A 297 -8.96 -18.64 -20.88
N LEU A 298 -8.02 -18.76 -19.95
CA LEU A 298 -7.32 -17.65 -19.34
C LEU A 298 -5.83 -17.69 -19.68
N TYR A 299 -5.19 -16.54 -19.59
CA TYR A 299 -3.76 -16.34 -19.79
C TYR A 299 -3.17 -15.80 -18.49
N ASP A 300 -2.30 -16.54 -17.80
CA ASP A 300 -1.63 -15.99 -16.60
C ASP A 300 -0.52 -15.00 -17.03
N GLY A 301 -0.92 -13.75 -17.26
CA GLY A 301 -0.03 -12.64 -17.59
C GLY A 301 0.47 -11.91 -16.36
N TRP A 302 -0.30 -11.94 -15.27
CA TRP A 302 0.08 -11.37 -13.98
C TRP A 302 1.46 -11.87 -13.52
N ASN A 303 1.72 -13.16 -13.72
CA ASN A 303 2.98 -13.82 -13.38
C ASN A 303 3.93 -14.05 -14.58
N ASP A 304 3.64 -13.51 -15.77
CA ASP A 304 4.49 -13.72 -16.94
C ASP A 304 5.84 -12.99 -16.79
N PRO A 305 6.98 -13.72 -16.81
CA PRO A 305 8.30 -13.13 -16.58
C PRO A 305 8.78 -12.21 -17.72
N ALA A 306 8.08 -12.16 -18.86
CA ALA A 306 8.39 -11.25 -19.97
C ALA A 306 7.98 -9.79 -19.68
N GLY A 307 7.14 -9.59 -18.66
CA GLY A 307 6.67 -8.30 -18.16
C GLY A 307 6.91 -8.13 -16.67
N THR A 308 6.39 -7.02 -16.15
CA THR A 308 6.32 -6.70 -14.71
C THR A 308 4.89 -6.28 -14.38
N ASP A 309 3.93 -7.07 -14.86
CA ASP A 309 2.54 -6.69 -15.00
C ASP A 309 1.87 -6.45 -13.65
N ALA A 310 2.12 -7.32 -12.67
CA ALA A 310 1.68 -7.12 -11.28
C ALA A 310 2.17 -5.77 -10.70
N ALA A 311 3.44 -5.41 -10.91
CA ALA A 311 3.98 -4.13 -10.42
C ALA A 311 3.32 -2.94 -11.12
N LEU A 312 3.05 -3.05 -12.44
CA LEU A 312 2.38 -2.00 -13.20
C LEU A 312 0.94 -1.77 -12.72
N ALA A 313 0.16 -2.84 -12.56
CA ALA A 313 -1.21 -2.78 -12.05
C ALA A 313 -1.27 -2.12 -10.66
N LEU A 314 -0.43 -2.59 -9.73
CA LEU A 314 -0.47 -2.18 -8.33
C LEU A 314 0.11 -0.77 -8.13
N ASN A 315 1.19 -0.40 -8.84
CA ASN A 315 1.71 0.97 -8.78
C ASN A 315 0.74 1.97 -9.39
N ALA A 316 0.07 1.61 -10.50
CA ALA A 316 -0.99 2.42 -11.07
C ALA A 316 -2.15 2.59 -10.07
N SER A 317 -2.58 1.52 -9.40
CA SER A 317 -3.63 1.59 -8.37
C SER A 317 -3.24 2.52 -7.21
N ALA A 318 -2.01 2.40 -6.68
CA ALA A 318 -1.50 3.32 -5.65
C ALA A 318 -1.49 4.78 -6.12
N TRP A 319 -1.05 5.01 -7.36
CA TRP A 319 -1.02 6.35 -7.92
C TRP A 319 -2.43 6.92 -8.15
N LEU A 320 -3.37 6.12 -8.64
CA LEU A 320 -4.76 6.52 -8.88
C LEU A 320 -5.50 6.80 -7.57
N ALA A 321 -5.45 5.88 -6.61
CA ALA A 321 -6.10 6.04 -5.31
C ALA A 321 -5.46 7.13 -4.41
N GLY A 322 -4.22 7.53 -4.71
CA GLY A 322 -3.51 8.63 -4.03
C GLY A 322 -3.98 10.04 -4.43
N SER A 323 -4.91 10.15 -5.40
CA SER A 323 -5.47 11.44 -5.86
C SER A 323 -6.33 12.16 -4.80
N GLY A 324 -6.73 11.46 -3.73
CA GLY A 324 -7.74 11.90 -2.76
C GLY A 324 -7.25 12.54 -1.45
N THR A 325 -6.00 13.00 -1.32
CA THR A 325 -5.56 13.66 -0.07
C THR A 325 -5.93 15.15 0.00
N THR A 326 -7.23 15.48 0.02
CA THR A 326 -7.74 16.67 0.73
C THR A 326 -9.16 16.45 1.29
N THR A 327 -9.25 16.60 2.62
CA THR A 327 -10.37 16.97 3.51
C THR A 327 -11.79 17.16 2.96
N THR A 328 -12.76 16.58 3.69
CA THR A 328 -14.18 16.96 3.92
C THR A 328 -14.84 17.94 2.93
N PRO A 329 -16.01 17.61 2.34
CA PRO A 329 -16.69 18.51 1.41
C PRO A 329 -17.19 19.80 2.10
N PRO A 330 -16.83 21.00 1.62
CA PRO A 330 -17.59 22.21 1.89
C PRO A 330 -18.64 22.41 0.80
N THR A 331 -19.84 22.66 1.27
CA THR A 331 -21.01 23.08 0.50
C THR A 331 -20.75 24.43 -0.20
N THR A 332 -21.08 24.48 -1.49
CA THR A 332 -21.57 25.62 -2.31
C THR A 332 -20.65 26.81 -2.69
N THR A 333 -20.58 26.97 -4.02
CA THR A 333 -20.59 28.18 -4.87
C THR A 333 -19.24 28.74 -5.37
N PRO A 334 -19.06 28.89 -6.71
CA PRO A 334 -17.79 29.25 -7.34
C PRO A 334 -17.64 30.77 -7.52
N THR A 335 -16.45 31.32 -7.30
CA THR A 335 -16.03 32.54 -8.03
C THR A 335 -14.50 32.68 -8.15
N THR A 336 -14.07 32.77 -9.41
CA THR A 336 -12.88 33.39 -10.04
C THR A 336 -11.45 33.08 -9.55
N THR A 337 -10.71 32.46 -10.47
CA THR A 337 -9.25 32.34 -10.64
C THR A 337 -8.45 33.61 -10.28
N PRO A 338 -7.23 33.46 -9.71
CA PRO A 338 -6.04 33.78 -10.51
C PRO A 338 -4.81 32.87 -10.31
N THR A 339 -4.21 32.53 -11.46
CA THR A 339 -2.78 32.37 -11.80
C THR A 339 -1.81 31.54 -10.94
N THR A 340 -1.25 30.54 -11.61
CA THR A 340 -0.26 29.55 -11.16
C THR A 340 1.15 30.13 -10.99
N THR A 341 1.77 29.82 -9.85
CA THR A 341 3.24 29.78 -9.71
C THR A 341 3.61 28.39 -9.19
N ALA A 342 4.50 27.69 -9.88
CA ALA A 342 4.87 26.31 -9.56
C ALA A 342 5.50 26.18 -8.16
N PRO A 343 5.14 25.17 -7.34
CA PRO A 343 5.81 24.95 -6.07
C PRO A 343 7.11 24.20 -6.31
N THR A 344 8.23 24.83 -5.98
CA THR A 344 9.46 24.14 -5.61
C THR A 344 9.15 23.24 -4.40
N GLY A 345 9.20 21.92 -4.58
CA GLY A 345 9.05 20.96 -3.48
C GLY A 345 10.20 21.14 -2.47
N GLY A 346 9.96 21.91 -1.41
CA GLY A 346 10.89 22.04 -0.29
C GLY A 346 10.78 20.82 0.63
N CYS A 347 11.93 20.29 1.06
CA CYS A 347 11.98 19.30 2.12
C CYS A 347 11.32 19.89 3.38
N THR A 348 10.18 19.34 3.79
CA THR A 348 9.55 19.72 5.06
C THR A 348 10.10 18.81 6.13
N SER A 349 10.72 19.40 7.16
CA SER A 349 11.26 18.61 8.26
C SER A 349 10.15 17.85 9.00
N GLY A 350 10.40 16.58 9.33
CA GLY A 350 9.40 15.73 9.95
C GLY A 350 9.91 14.37 10.38
N GLN A 351 9.14 13.70 11.24
CA GLN A 351 9.33 12.31 11.64
C GLN A 351 8.56 11.40 10.67
N LEU A 352 9.22 10.37 10.14
CA LEU A 352 8.64 9.44 9.17
C LEU A 352 8.19 8.11 9.79
N LEU A 353 8.79 7.67 10.91
CA LEU A 353 8.31 6.48 11.62
C LEU A 353 7.04 6.84 12.39
N ALA A 354 5.98 6.05 12.16
CA ALA A 354 4.81 6.06 13.01
C ALA A 354 5.07 5.20 14.27
N ASN A 355 4.41 5.58 15.37
CA ASN A 355 4.57 4.93 16.67
C ASN A 355 6.06 4.74 17.08
N PRO A 356 6.87 5.83 17.07
CA PRO A 356 8.33 5.74 17.23
C PRO A 356 8.79 5.14 18.57
N GLY A 357 8.04 5.37 19.65
CA GLY A 357 8.30 4.81 20.99
C GLY A 357 7.43 3.61 21.35
N PHE A 358 6.76 2.96 20.38
CA PHE A 358 5.96 1.75 20.59
C PHE A 358 4.76 1.84 21.56
N GLU A 359 4.45 3.02 22.10
CA GLU A 359 3.38 3.25 23.08
C GLU A 359 1.97 2.86 22.59
N SER A 360 1.79 2.70 21.28
CA SER A 360 0.55 2.14 20.69
C SER A 360 0.66 0.64 20.38
N GLY A 361 1.50 -0.10 21.11
CA GLY A 361 1.76 -1.51 20.85
C GLY A 361 2.34 -1.72 19.45
N SER A 362 1.90 -2.76 18.74
CA SER A 362 2.40 -3.09 17.40
C SER A 362 1.84 -2.23 16.28
N THR A 363 1.05 -1.19 16.56
CA THR A 363 0.53 -0.31 15.51
C THR A 363 1.68 0.27 14.68
N SER A 364 1.55 0.18 13.35
CA SER A 364 2.53 0.61 12.33
C SER A 364 3.87 -0.15 12.29
N TRP A 365 4.07 -1.13 13.18
CA TRP A 365 5.25 -1.99 13.19
C TRP A 365 4.87 -3.44 12.89
N SER A 366 5.56 -4.07 11.96
CA SER A 366 5.53 -5.52 11.81
C SER A 366 6.56 -6.13 12.76
N ALA A 367 6.16 -7.04 13.63
CA ALA A 367 7.07 -7.63 14.61
C ALA A 367 6.73 -9.10 14.87
N SER A 368 7.74 -9.90 15.23
CA SER A 368 7.48 -11.24 15.78
C SER A 368 6.60 -11.14 17.03
N THR A 369 5.77 -12.16 17.25
CA THR A 369 4.81 -12.16 18.37
C THR A 369 5.51 -11.94 19.71
N GLY A 370 5.07 -10.93 20.47
CA GLY A 370 5.61 -10.60 21.78
C GLY A 370 6.81 -9.65 21.77
N VAL A 371 7.36 -9.30 20.59
CA VAL A 371 8.47 -8.35 20.48
C VAL A 371 8.09 -6.99 21.03
N ILE A 372 6.96 -6.42 20.58
CA ILE A 372 6.49 -5.15 21.13
C ILE A 372 5.69 -5.42 22.40
N THR A 373 6.19 -4.95 23.54
CA THR A 373 5.69 -5.35 24.86
C THR A 373 5.91 -4.28 25.93
N ASN A 374 5.03 -4.27 26.92
CA ASN A 374 5.16 -3.49 28.15
C ASN A 374 5.61 -4.33 29.37
N ASP A 375 6.14 -5.54 29.12
CA ASP A 375 6.68 -6.40 30.18
C ASP A 375 7.79 -5.70 30.96
N THR A 376 7.70 -5.68 32.29
CA THR A 376 8.62 -4.95 33.18
C THR A 376 9.96 -5.65 33.41
N ALA A 377 10.17 -6.86 32.89
CA ALA A 377 11.43 -7.59 33.02
C ALA A 377 12.59 -6.87 32.32
N GLU A 378 12.30 -6.11 31.27
CA GLU A 378 13.18 -5.11 30.69
C GLU A 378 12.54 -3.73 30.81
N ALA A 379 13.33 -2.70 31.14
CA ALA A 379 12.82 -1.33 31.24
C ALA A 379 12.65 -0.73 29.85
N ALA A 380 11.58 0.02 29.59
CA ALA A 380 11.50 0.93 28.45
C ALA A 380 12.48 2.11 28.66
N HIS A 381 12.96 2.72 27.58
CA HIS A 381 13.76 3.93 27.64
C HIS A 381 12.89 5.14 28.01
N SER A 382 11.73 5.25 27.36
CA SER A 382 10.67 6.19 27.71
C SER A 382 9.30 5.50 27.65
N GLY A 383 8.26 6.12 28.20
CA GLY A 383 6.93 5.51 28.18
C GLY A 383 6.85 4.16 28.92
N SER A 384 6.06 3.24 28.39
CA SER A 384 5.80 1.90 28.98
C SER A 384 6.03 0.75 28.01
N TYR A 385 6.03 0.98 26.70
CA TYR A 385 6.26 -0.03 25.67
C TYR A 385 7.69 0.08 25.13
N LYS A 386 8.15 -1.02 24.55
CA LYS A 386 9.44 -1.14 23.86
C LYS A 386 9.37 -2.29 22.87
N ALA A 387 10.31 -2.36 21.95
CA ALA A 387 10.54 -3.58 21.19
C ALA A 387 11.67 -4.40 21.83
N TRP A 388 11.34 -5.56 22.36
CA TRP A 388 12.29 -6.50 22.96
C TRP A 388 12.38 -7.74 22.08
N LEU A 389 13.50 -7.83 21.34
CA LEU A 389 13.83 -8.96 20.49
C LEU A 389 14.68 -9.96 21.27
N ASP A 390 14.41 -11.25 21.09
CA ASP A 390 15.11 -12.38 21.71
C ASP A 390 14.95 -12.42 23.26
N GLY A 391 15.95 -12.91 24.00
CA GLY A 391 15.91 -13.03 25.46
C GLY A 391 15.29 -14.33 26.00
N TYR A 392 15.31 -15.41 25.20
CA TYR A 392 14.69 -16.69 25.56
C TYR A 392 15.70 -17.70 26.11
N GLY A 393 16.99 -17.53 25.80
CA GLY A 393 18.03 -18.52 26.08
C GLY A 393 17.93 -19.76 25.18
N THR A 394 17.24 -19.64 24.04
CA THR A 394 17.04 -20.72 23.07
C THR A 394 17.04 -20.16 21.66
N ALA A 395 17.40 -20.98 20.68
CA ALA A 395 17.58 -20.53 19.31
C ALA A 395 16.30 -19.87 18.76
N THR A 396 16.37 -18.56 18.53
CA THR A 396 15.23 -17.73 18.15
C THR A 396 15.67 -16.68 17.15
N THR A 397 14.74 -16.26 16.29
CA THR A 397 14.94 -15.11 15.40
C THR A 397 13.71 -14.23 15.50
N ASP A 398 13.88 -13.10 16.17
CA ASP A 398 12.85 -12.07 16.24
C ASP A 398 13.09 -10.99 15.18
N THR A 399 12.00 -10.42 14.67
CA THR A 399 12.05 -9.33 13.70
C THR A 399 11.17 -8.17 14.15
N LEU A 400 11.56 -6.96 13.74
CA LEU A 400 10.82 -5.72 13.90
C LEU A 400 11.07 -4.87 12.65
N SER A 401 10.04 -4.39 11.97
CA SER A 401 10.21 -3.53 10.81
C SER A 401 9.07 -2.54 10.59
N GLN A 402 9.41 -1.42 9.96
CA GLN A 402 8.46 -0.43 9.46
C GLN A 402 8.94 0.11 8.11
N SER A 403 8.02 0.21 7.16
CA SER A 403 8.25 0.80 5.84
C SER A 403 8.00 2.31 5.89
N VAL A 404 8.89 3.09 5.28
CA VAL A 404 8.90 4.55 5.32
C VAL A 404 9.30 5.12 3.97
N ALA A 405 8.52 6.09 3.49
CA ALA A 405 8.84 6.86 2.30
C ALA A 405 9.69 8.06 2.68
N ILE A 406 10.94 8.12 2.23
CA ILE A 406 11.82 9.26 2.45
C ILE A 406 11.60 10.24 1.30
N PRO A 407 11.13 11.49 1.54
CA PRO A 407 10.90 12.43 0.46
C PRO A 407 12.17 12.74 -0.34
N SER A 408 12.02 13.00 -1.63
CA SER A 408 13.13 13.37 -2.51
C SER A 408 13.72 14.71 -2.10
N GLY A 409 15.04 14.86 -2.25
CA GLY A 409 15.75 16.10 -1.92
C GLY A 409 15.86 16.41 -0.41
N CYS A 410 15.45 15.50 0.47
CA CYS A 410 15.62 15.62 1.92
C CYS A 410 16.91 14.97 2.41
N SER A 411 17.51 15.52 3.47
CA SER A 411 18.37 14.73 4.35
C SER A 411 17.51 13.79 5.18
N ALA A 412 18.02 12.61 5.53
CA ALA A 412 17.28 11.62 6.32
C ALA A 412 18.17 10.94 7.36
N HIS A 413 17.71 10.86 8.60
CA HIS A 413 18.47 10.30 9.71
C HIS A 413 17.62 9.32 10.53
N LEU A 414 18.02 8.05 10.56
CA LEU A 414 17.45 7.05 11.46
C LEU A 414 18.19 7.12 12.79
N SER A 415 17.46 7.14 13.90
CA SER A 415 17.98 6.93 15.23
C SER A 415 17.08 6.01 16.04
N PHE A 416 17.63 5.40 17.08
CA PHE A 416 16.91 4.57 18.04
C PHE A 416 17.76 4.39 19.30
N TYR A 417 17.13 4.14 20.45
CA TYR A 417 17.81 3.75 21.67
C TYR A 417 17.91 2.23 21.73
N LEU A 418 19.10 1.72 22.05
CA LEU A 418 19.37 0.29 22.17
C LEU A 418 19.95 -0.03 23.56
N HIS A 419 19.31 -0.95 24.26
CA HIS A 419 19.83 -1.65 25.43
C HIS A 419 20.09 -3.12 25.06
N ILE A 420 21.21 -3.67 25.51
CA ILE A 420 21.57 -5.07 25.29
C ILE A 420 21.88 -5.67 26.66
N ASP A 421 21.11 -6.69 27.05
CA ASP A 421 21.37 -7.47 28.26
C ASP A 421 21.65 -8.93 27.92
N THR A 422 22.69 -9.52 28.48
CA THR A 422 23.11 -10.88 28.15
C THR A 422 23.52 -11.68 29.38
N ALA A 423 23.31 -12.99 29.30
CA ALA A 423 23.90 -13.97 30.22
C ALA A 423 25.22 -14.55 29.70
N GLU A 424 25.59 -14.28 28.43
CA GLU A 424 26.88 -14.65 27.86
C GLU A 424 28.02 -13.86 28.53
N THR A 425 29.22 -14.45 28.55
CA THR A 425 30.42 -13.80 29.13
C THR A 425 31.58 -13.79 28.14
N GLY A 426 32.46 -12.80 28.27
CA GLY A 426 33.57 -12.59 27.34
C GLY A 426 33.17 -11.81 26.09
N THR A 427 33.97 -11.93 25.02
CA THR A 427 33.83 -11.14 23.79
C THR A 427 33.45 -11.96 22.56
N THR A 428 33.15 -13.25 22.75
CA THR A 428 32.71 -14.11 21.65
C THR A 428 31.30 -13.72 21.24
N VAL A 429 31.10 -13.53 19.94
CA VAL A 429 29.79 -13.21 19.36
C VAL A 429 28.99 -14.51 19.19
N TYR A 430 27.88 -14.61 19.90
CA TYR A 430 26.93 -15.72 19.82
C TYR A 430 25.60 -15.25 19.23
N ASP A 431 25.11 -14.12 19.73
CA ASP A 431 23.80 -13.57 19.40
C ASP A 431 23.99 -12.23 18.70
N THR A 432 23.12 -11.91 17.74
CA THR A 432 23.26 -10.68 16.95
C THR A 432 21.96 -9.94 16.73
N LEU A 433 22.04 -8.62 16.71
CA LEU A 433 20.99 -7.73 16.21
C LEU A 433 21.50 -6.99 14.98
N LYS A 434 20.81 -7.13 13.85
CA LYS A 434 21.11 -6.38 12.62
C LYS A 434 20.10 -5.27 12.43
N ALA A 435 20.58 -4.02 12.29
CA ALA A 435 19.77 -2.89 11.82
C ALA A 435 20.01 -2.73 10.32
N GLN A 436 18.95 -2.82 9.52
CA GLN A 436 19.02 -2.96 8.08
C GLN A 436 18.03 -2.04 7.37
N VAL A 437 18.39 -1.65 6.15
CA VAL A 437 17.52 -0.99 5.20
C VAL A 437 17.25 -1.96 4.07
N LEU A 438 15.98 -2.25 3.82
CA LEU A 438 15.53 -3.14 2.76
C LEU A 438 14.77 -2.32 1.71
N ASN A 439 14.79 -2.77 0.47
CA ASN A 439 13.87 -2.28 -0.55
C ASN A 439 12.47 -2.88 -0.34
N SER A 440 11.50 -2.45 -1.16
CA SER A 440 10.12 -2.94 -1.11
C SER A 440 9.98 -4.44 -1.38
N SER A 441 10.91 -5.08 -2.11
CA SER A 441 10.92 -6.53 -2.33
C SER A 441 11.55 -7.34 -1.21
N GLY A 442 11.96 -6.71 -0.10
CA GLY A 442 12.56 -7.37 1.06
C GLY A 442 14.05 -7.69 0.89
N THR A 443 14.68 -7.22 -0.18
CA THR A 443 16.14 -7.33 -0.38
C THR A 443 16.85 -6.34 0.52
N VAL A 444 17.88 -6.80 1.25
CA VAL A 444 18.73 -5.93 2.07
C VAL A 444 19.55 -5.03 1.15
N LEU A 445 19.25 -3.73 1.15
CA LEU A 445 20.03 -2.70 0.48
C LEU A 445 21.28 -2.36 1.27
N SER A 446 21.16 -2.31 2.60
CA SER A 446 22.28 -2.06 3.50
C SER A 446 22.05 -2.65 4.88
N THR A 447 23.13 -3.09 5.51
CA THR A 447 23.15 -3.38 6.95
C THR A 447 23.88 -2.24 7.63
N LEU A 448 23.12 -1.35 8.28
CA LEU A 448 23.62 -0.14 8.93
C LEU A 448 24.54 -0.45 10.11
N ALA A 449 24.18 -1.48 10.88
CA ALA A 449 25.01 -2.01 11.96
C ALA A 449 24.66 -3.46 12.30
N THR A 450 25.63 -4.17 12.88
CA THR A 450 25.41 -5.44 13.58
C THR A 450 25.91 -5.28 15.01
N TYR A 451 25.02 -5.48 15.98
CA TYR A 451 25.32 -5.55 17.40
C TYR A 451 25.29 -7.00 17.86
N SER A 452 25.85 -7.26 19.03
CA SER A 452 25.92 -8.61 19.60
C SER A 452 25.89 -8.60 21.13
N ASN A 453 25.81 -9.79 21.72
CA ASN A 453 26.01 -10.01 23.15
C ASN A 453 27.30 -9.36 23.70
N ALA A 454 28.38 -9.30 22.89
CA ALA A 454 29.63 -8.65 23.28
C ALA A 454 29.54 -7.11 23.39
N ASN A 455 28.43 -6.51 22.96
CA ASN A 455 28.16 -5.08 23.07
C ASN A 455 27.29 -4.70 24.29
N ALA A 456 26.98 -5.65 25.17
CA ALA A 456 26.17 -5.41 26.37
C ALA A 456 26.76 -4.33 27.27
N ALA A 457 25.92 -3.39 27.69
CA ALA A 457 26.26 -2.28 28.56
C ALA A 457 25.04 -1.87 29.41
N SER A 458 25.27 -1.22 30.54
CA SER A 458 24.19 -0.74 31.40
C SER A 458 23.39 0.38 30.71
N GLY A 459 22.07 0.23 30.67
CA GLY A 459 21.16 1.25 30.14
C GLY A 459 21.14 1.34 28.62
N TYR A 460 20.37 2.31 28.12
CA TYR A 460 20.21 2.55 26.69
C TYR A 460 21.30 3.45 26.12
N THR A 461 21.68 3.19 24.87
CA THR A 461 22.53 4.07 24.07
C THR A 461 21.83 4.42 22.77
N GLN A 462 21.75 5.72 22.44
CA GLN A 462 21.22 6.16 21.15
C GLN A 462 22.18 5.78 20.01
N ARG A 463 21.62 5.22 18.94
CA ARG A 463 22.28 4.91 17.67
C ARG A 463 21.71 5.81 16.61
N SER A 464 22.53 6.27 15.65
CA SER A 464 22.09 7.15 14.58
C SER A 464 22.83 6.85 13.28
N PHE A 465 22.11 6.91 12.15
CA PHE A 465 22.58 6.56 10.82
C PHE A 465 22.01 7.53 9.80
N ASP A 466 22.83 7.88 8.80
CA ASP A 466 22.40 8.67 7.64
C ASP A 466 21.73 7.76 6.61
N LEU A 467 20.52 8.13 6.19
CA LEU A 467 19.72 7.48 5.18
C LEU A 467 19.44 8.40 3.99
N SER A 468 20.12 9.54 3.88
CA SER A 468 19.91 10.51 2.79
C SER A 468 20.17 9.91 1.41
N ALA A 469 20.99 8.86 1.30
CA ALA A 469 21.18 8.09 0.07
C ALA A 469 19.89 7.40 -0.45
N TYR A 470 18.90 7.26 0.43
CA TYR A 470 17.59 6.69 0.13
C TYR A 470 16.50 7.77 -0.05
N ALA A 471 16.87 9.05 -0.11
CA ALA A 471 15.92 10.12 -0.39
C ALA A 471 15.22 9.88 -1.74
N GLY A 472 13.90 10.02 -1.75
CA GLY A 472 13.04 9.69 -2.88
C GLY A 472 12.68 8.20 -2.99
N GLN A 473 13.09 7.36 -2.03
CA GLN A 473 12.77 5.93 -2.02
C GLN A 473 11.87 5.58 -0.83
N THR A 474 11.02 4.58 -1.03
CA THR A 474 10.38 3.85 0.07
C THR A 474 11.31 2.73 0.50
N VAL A 475 11.74 2.77 1.76
CA VAL A 475 12.63 1.77 2.34
C VAL A 475 11.98 1.16 3.58
N THR A 476 12.34 -0.09 3.87
CA THR A 476 11.97 -0.72 5.13
C THR A 476 13.15 -0.67 6.10
N VAL A 477 12.96 -0.02 7.24
CA VAL A 477 13.86 -0.15 8.38
C VAL A 477 13.52 -1.47 9.08
N LYS A 478 14.48 -2.38 9.15
CA LYS A 478 14.31 -3.70 9.75
C LYS A 478 15.38 -3.98 10.79
N PHE A 479 14.93 -4.48 11.93
CA PHE A 479 15.76 -5.07 12.96
C PHE A 479 15.53 -6.59 12.97
N THR A 480 16.62 -7.35 12.94
CA THR A 480 16.59 -8.82 13.04
C THR A 480 17.49 -9.24 14.19
N GLY A 481 16.87 -9.75 15.26
CA GLY A 481 17.53 -10.43 16.36
C GLY A 481 17.75 -11.90 16.01
N THR A 482 18.86 -12.46 16.43
CA THR A 482 19.13 -13.89 16.32
C THR A 482 19.87 -14.34 17.57
N GLU A 483 19.20 -15.18 18.36
CA GLU A 483 19.73 -15.80 19.56
C GLU A 483 20.16 -17.24 19.28
N GLY A 484 21.26 -17.66 19.89
CA GLY A 484 21.76 -19.02 19.92
C GLY A 484 21.00 -19.90 20.91
N SER A 485 21.50 -21.11 21.14
CA SER A 485 20.73 -22.17 21.81
C SER A 485 21.01 -22.37 23.31
N LYS A 486 21.77 -21.49 23.97
CA LYS A 486 22.27 -21.74 25.33
C LYS A 486 21.98 -20.66 26.36
N LEU A 487 22.49 -19.45 26.17
CA LEU A 487 22.30 -18.34 27.12
C LEU A 487 21.57 -17.21 26.42
N GLN A 488 20.82 -16.43 27.20
CA GLN A 488 19.96 -15.39 26.65
C GLN A 488 20.75 -14.14 26.29
N THR A 489 20.34 -13.49 25.22
CA THR A 489 20.67 -12.10 24.93
C THR A 489 19.41 -11.37 24.49
N SER A 490 19.08 -10.31 25.22
CA SER A 490 17.95 -9.42 24.98
C SER A 490 18.42 -8.18 24.24
N PHE A 491 17.78 -7.88 23.10
CA PHE A 491 17.98 -6.65 22.35
C PHE A 491 16.74 -5.78 22.49
N VAL A 492 16.84 -4.73 23.29
CA VAL A 492 15.72 -3.84 23.61
C VAL A 492 15.88 -2.52 22.89
N ILE A 493 14.96 -2.25 21.98
CA ILE A 493 14.91 -1.06 21.14
C ILE A 493 13.76 -0.18 21.60
N ASP A 494 14.01 1.11 21.72
CA ASP A 494 12.99 2.09 22.08
C ASP A 494 13.28 3.46 21.44
N ASP A 495 12.28 4.35 21.45
CA ASP A 495 12.37 5.73 20.95
C ASP A 495 13.07 5.84 19.58
N THR A 496 12.56 5.09 18.61
CA THR A 496 13.03 5.12 17.22
C THR A 496 12.65 6.44 16.56
N ALA A 497 13.39 6.88 15.55
CA ALA A 497 13.07 8.07 14.79
C ALA A 497 13.72 8.01 13.41
N LEU A 498 12.98 8.26 12.34
CA LEU A 498 13.53 8.60 11.03
C LEU A 498 13.13 10.04 10.70
N THR A 499 14.02 10.98 10.95
CA THR A 499 13.74 12.40 10.73
C THR A 499 14.29 12.87 9.39
N VAL A 500 13.52 13.67 8.68
CA VAL A 500 13.95 14.39 7.47
C VAL A 500 14.03 15.89 7.72
N GLY A 501 14.81 16.60 6.91
CA GLY A 501 14.99 18.04 7.00
C GLY A 501 15.93 18.63 5.98
#